data_AF-A0AA35Q7S3-F1
#
_entry.id   AF-A0AA35Q7S3-F1
#
_cell.length_a   1.000
_cell.length_b   1.000
_cell.length_c   1.000
_cell.angle_alpha   90.00
_cell.angle_beta   90.00
_cell.angle_gamma   90.00
#
_symmetry.space_group_name_H-M   'P 1'
#
loop_
_entity.id
_entity.type
_entity.pdbx_description
1 polymer ?
#
loop_
_entity_poly.entity_id
_entity_poly.type
_entity_poly.pdbx_seq_one_letter_code
_entity_poly.pdbx_strand_id
1 'polypeptide(L)'
;MPIIPARQAVTFEVKAGQTVKVINTFGQQVVDFWAFNPADPNDFLSMVHCRTILLKVAIGKGDKLYSTRRQPILTLIEDTSPGVHDMIWSACDKERYRMQGFQGYHDNCTDNMHKALKDNFPNFSIADDWVPDPLNLFMNIPIDHQGNVSIKAPVSQKGQYVTLKAEKDLIIVMSSCPQDLDPVNGGTPMDCEYQIVEGDVPSTPLVPQLTLPSRKVKIAFSVDFDAVSHWLGTGCHKDNNMADYSSGVFAGQKHDIANKMTWFIPGHTAETFPDAAKAVVEAGAEVALHGYAHEGIYQMTEEQEREVLLKCIDVATKLTGKKPKGYRAPMYTIRETTVKLLREHGFLYDSSLMHHDSQPYFTPNDPPINHIDWSKPASSWLQPSTIASQGYPEGQHPLVELPCGWYNEDMMPMMYLPHLPNSMGYVSTSVVEQMWKDKFMWLWEQGTLEGTDAADFIFPILVHPDVTGLAHIIGMVDRFIGWLKGFGEAVEFCKCEDIAAAWLACQERAHKQ
;
A
#
# COMPACT_ATOMS: atom_id res chain seq x y z
N MET A 1 -31.42 -8.64 -30.77
CA MET A 1 -30.17 -8.85 -30.01
C MET A 1 -30.48 -8.74 -28.52
N PRO A 2 -29.58 -9.13 -27.61
CA PRO A 2 -29.67 -8.70 -26.21
C PRO A 2 -29.85 -7.19 -26.12
N ILE A 3 -30.65 -6.73 -25.15
CA ILE A 3 -30.95 -5.31 -24.94
C ILE A 3 -30.40 -4.82 -23.61
N ILE A 4 -30.06 -3.55 -23.56
CA ILE A 4 -29.87 -2.75 -22.34
C ILE A 4 -31.18 -1.96 -22.17
N PRO A 5 -32.11 -2.42 -21.32
CA PRO A 5 -33.42 -1.79 -21.21
C PRO A 5 -33.28 -0.33 -20.76
N ALA A 6 -34.14 0.54 -21.27
CA ALA A 6 -34.20 1.94 -20.88
C ALA A 6 -34.27 2.05 -19.36
N ARG A 7 -33.45 2.96 -18.82
CA ARG A 7 -33.37 3.27 -17.39
C ARG A 7 -32.84 2.12 -16.51
N GLN A 8 -32.30 1.05 -17.09
CA GLN A 8 -31.77 -0.10 -16.36
C GLN A 8 -30.34 -0.43 -16.80
N ALA A 9 -29.68 -1.31 -16.04
CA ALA A 9 -28.37 -1.85 -16.40
C ALA A 9 -28.40 -3.35 -16.67
N VAL A 10 -27.47 -3.78 -17.50
CA VAL A 10 -27.10 -5.19 -17.69
C VAL A 10 -25.65 -5.40 -17.25
N THR A 11 -25.33 -6.61 -16.84
CA THR A 11 -23.96 -7.01 -16.53
C THR A 11 -23.69 -8.43 -16.98
N PHE A 12 -22.44 -8.69 -17.37
CA PHE A 12 -21.99 -9.99 -17.86
C PHE A 12 -20.47 -10.08 -17.85
N GLU A 13 -19.94 -11.30 -17.88
CA GLU A 13 -18.50 -11.52 -18.10
C GLU A 13 -18.14 -11.44 -19.58
N VAL A 14 -16.93 -10.93 -19.85
CA VAL A 14 -16.29 -10.95 -21.17
C VAL A 14 -14.87 -11.45 -21.00
N LYS A 15 -14.45 -12.38 -21.84
CA LYS A 15 -13.10 -12.95 -21.85
C LYS A 15 -12.16 -12.15 -22.73
N ALA A 16 -10.86 -12.20 -22.42
CA ALA A 16 -9.83 -11.58 -23.24
C ALA A 16 -9.97 -11.98 -24.72
N GLY A 17 -9.88 -11.00 -25.62
CA GLY A 17 -10.04 -11.19 -27.07
C GLY A 17 -11.49 -11.09 -27.57
N GLN A 18 -12.50 -11.26 -26.72
CA GLN A 18 -13.89 -11.03 -27.10
C GLN A 18 -14.15 -9.53 -27.32
N THR A 19 -15.20 -9.23 -28.08
CA THR A 19 -15.60 -7.84 -28.34
C THR A 19 -17.02 -7.58 -27.83
N VAL A 20 -17.23 -6.39 -27.30
CA VAL A 20 -18.54 -5.88 -26.89
C VAL A 20 -18.91 -4.76 -27.83
N LYS A 21 -19.97 -5.00 -28.61
CA LYS A 21 -20.57 -4.01 -29.50
C LYS A 21 -21.79 -3.41 -28.82
N VAL A 22 -21.81 -2.10 -28.65
CA VAL A 22 -22.92 -1.34 -28.06
C VAL A 22 -23.58 -0.53 -29.17
N ILE A 23 -24.83 -0.82 -29.46
CA ILE A 23 -25.60 -0.26 -30.58
C ILE A 23 -26.64 0.71 -30.02
N ASN A 24 -26.58 1.95 -30.48
CA ASN A 24 -27.57 2.97 -30.17
C ASN A 24 -28.82 2.75 -31.04
N THR A 25 -29.65 1.78 -30.66
CA THR A 25 -30.72 1.19 -31.50
C THR A 25 -31.72 2.21 -32.01
N PHE A 26 -32.09 3.19 -31.18
CA PHE A 26 -33.02 4.27 -31.53
C PHE A 26 -32.32 5.60 -31.80
N GLY A 27 -31.02 5.70 -31.51
CA GLY A 27 -30.27 6.95 -31.55
C GLY A 27 -30.38 7.70 -30.22
N GLN A 28 -29.41 8.57 -29.97
CA GLN A 28 -29.35 9.51 -28.85
C GLN A 28 -29.40 8.94 -27.41
N GLN A 29 -29.42 7.63 -27.19
CA GLN A 29 -29.32 7.06 -25.84
C GLN A 29 -27.87 7.12 -25.35
N VAL A 30 -27.63 7.63 -24.14
CA VAL A 30 -26.33 7.53 -23.45
C VAL A 30 -26.23 6.23 -22.69
N VAL A 31 -25.06 5.60 -22.76
CA VAL A 31 -24.76 4.38 -22.02
C VAL A 31 -23.58 4.62 -21.11
N ASP A 32 -23.82 4.60 -19.81
CA ASP A 32 -22.74 4.60 -18.80
C ASP A 32 -22.13 3.20 -18.80
N PHE A 33 -20.83 3.12 -19.08
CA PHE A 33 -20.10 1.87 -19.26
C PHE A 33 -19.01 1.73 -18.21
N TRP A 34 -19.01 0.60 -17.51
CA TRP A 34 -17.95 0.20 -16.58
C TRP A 34 -17.39 -1.17 -16.95
N ALA A 35 -16.12 -1.38 -16.61
CA ALA A 35 -15.49 -2.69 -16.67
C ALA A 35 -14.62 -2.91 -15.43
N PHE A 36 -14.76 -4.06 -14.81
CA PHE A 36 -14.05 -4.44 -13.59
C PHE A 36 -13.23 -5.71 -13.84
N ASN A 37 -12.08 -5.81 -13.17
CA ASN A 37 -11.36 -7.06 -13.05
C ASN A 37 -12.17 -8.02 -12.14
N PRO A 38 -12.54 -9.24 -12.60
CA PRO A 38 -13.32 -10.17 -11.81
C PRO A 38 -12.62 -10.61 -10.51
N ALA A 39 -11.28 -10.51 -10.44
CA ALA A 39 -10.47 -10.96 -9.31
C ALA A 39 -10.11 -9.85 -8.31
N ASP A 40 -10.20 -8.57 -8.70
CA ASP A 40 -9.93 -7.43 -7.81
C ASP A 40 -10.93 -6.29 -8.10
N PRO A 41 -11.90 -6.02 -7.21
CA PRO A 41 -12.87 -4.95 -7.41
C PRO A 41 -12.24 -3.54 -7.40
N ASN A 42 -11.00 -3.39 -6.96
CA ASN A 42 -10.26 -2.13 -7.00
C ASN A 42 -9.50 -1.92 -8.33
N ASP A 43 -9.44 -2.93 -9.20
CA ASP A 43 -8.86 -2.86 -10.55
C ASP A 43 -9.98 -2.74 -11.59
N PHE A 44 -10.28 -1.52 -12.00
CA PHE A 44 -11.42 -1.22 -12.90
C PHE A 44 -11.07 -0.13 -13.89
N LEU A 45 -11.87 -0.03 -14.96
CA LEU A 45 -11.79 0.99 -15.99
C LEU A 45 -11.79 2.39 -15.39
N SER A 46 -10.71 3.15 -15.58
CA SER A 46 -10.50 4.39 -14.85
C SER A 46 -10.33 5.58 -15.79
N MET A 47 -11.34 6.46 -15.81
CA MET A 47 -11.31 7.65 -16.68
C MET A 47 -10.15 8.60 -16.35
N VAL A 48 -9.80 8.76 -15.07
CA VAL A 48 -8.65 9.60 -14.69
C VAL A 48 -7.33 9.06 -15.26
N HIS A 49 -7.13 7.74 -15.22
CA HIS A 49 -5.93 7.11 -15.78
C HIS A 49 -5.94 7.16 -17.31
N CYS A 50 -7.09 6.93 -17.95
CA CYS A 50 -7.25 7.11 -19.40
C CYS A 50 -6.86 8.53 -19.83
N ARG A 51 -7.36 9.58 -19.15
CA ARG A 51 -7.01 10.98 -19.46
C ARG A 51 -5.52 11.24 -19.30
N THR A 52 -4.89 10.73 -18.24
CA THR A 52 -3.45 10.88 -18.01
C THR A 52 -2.61 10.19 -19.08
N ILE A 53 -2.99 8.98 -19.52
CA ILE A 53 -2.18 8.19 -20.45
C ILE A 53 -2.43 8.60 -21.90
N LEU A 54 -3.68 8.82 -22.29
CA LEU A 54 -4.04 9.22 -23.65
C LEU A 54 -3.74 10.70 -23.92
N LEU A 55 -3.64 11.52 -22.87
CA LEU A 55 -3.56 12.98 -22.94
C LEU A 55 -4.74 13.58 -23.71
N LYS A 56 -5.92 12.98 -23.55
CA LYS A 56 -7.18 13.35 -24.20
C LYS A 56 -8.33 13.31 -23.21
N VAL A 57 -9.37 14.09 -23.49
CA VAL A 57 -10.65 14.11 -22.75
C VAL A 57 -11.79 13.38 -23.47
N ALA A 58 -11.54 12.91 -24.70
CA ALA A 58 -12.45 12.08 -25.48
C ALA A 58 -11.66 10.92 -26.12
N ILE A 59 -12.29 9.75 -26.22
CA ILE A 59 -11.71 8.55 -26.81
C ILE A 59 -11.95 8.53 -28.32
N GLY A 60 -11.01 7.95 -29.08
CA GLY A 60 -11.16 7.71 -30.50
C GLY A 60 -10.81 6.28 -30.89
N LYS A 61 -11.20 5.88 -32.11
CA LYS A 61 -10.84 4.57 -32.66
C LYS A 61 -9.33 4.33 -32.56
N GLY A 62 -8.96 3.18 -32.03
CA GLY A 62 -7.58 2.75 -31.79
C GLY A 62 -7.07 3.08 -30.38
N ASP A 63 -7.75 3.92 -29.61
CA ASP A 63 -7.35 4.21 -28.24
C ASP A 63 -7.55 2.98 -27.35
N LYS A 64 -6.54 2.71 -26.52
CA LYS A 64 -6.62 1.75 -25.42
C LYS A 64 -7.16 2.45 -24.19
N LEU A 65 -8.01 1.76 -23.45
CA LEU A 65 -8.57 2.21 -22.18
C LEU A 65 -7.90 1.46 -21.04
N TYR A 66 -7.64 2.18 -19.95
CA TYR A 66 -6.76 1.74 -18.89
C TYR A 66 -7.50 1.60 -17.57
N SER A 67 -7.04 0.63 -16.76
CA SER A 67 -7.55 0.46 -15.41
C SER A 67 -6.87 1.37 -14.38
N THR A 68 -7.31 1.33 -13.13
CA THR A 68 -6.64 1.96 -11.97
C THR A 68 -5.19 1.49 -11.77
N ARG A 69 -4.82 0.33 -12.33
CA ARG A 69 -3.45 -0.21 -12.34
C ARG A 69 -2.64 0.19 -13.58
N ARG A 70 -3.15 1.13 -14.38
CA ARG A 70 -2.52 1.61 -15.64
C ARG A 70 -2.29 0.51 -16.68
N GLN A 71 -3.05 -0.58 -16.59
CA GLN A 71 -2.98 -1.67 -17.57
C GLN A 71 -4.05 -1.46 -18.65
N PRO A 72 -3.76 -1.71 -19.94
CA PRO A 72 -4.79 -1.70 -20.96
C PRO A 72 -5.77 -2.86 -20.71
N ILE A 73 -7.07 -2.54 -20.66
CA ILE A 73 -8.13 -3.53 -20.40
C ILE A 73 -9.16 -3.59 -21.53
N LEU A 74 -9.33 -2.51 -22.28
CA LEU A 74 -10.21 -2.44 -23.44
C LEU A 74 -9.53 -1.66 -24.57
N THR A 75 -9.89 -1.92 -25.81
CA THR A 75 -9.48 -1.12 -26.97
C THR A 75 -10.72 -0.75 -27.79
N LEU A 76 -10.90 0.53 -28.13
CA LEU A 76 -11.96 0.97 -29.04
C LEU A 76 -11.57 0.62 -30.48
N ILE A 77 -12.07 -0.51 -30.99
CA ILE A 77 -11.69 -1.02 -32.32
C ILE A 77 -12.57 -0.49 -33.44
N GLU A 78 -13.79 -0.06 -33.12
CA GLU A 78 -14.73 0.48 -34.09
C GLU A 78 -15.65 1.50 -33.43
N ASP A 79 -15.94 2.58 -34.14
CA ASP A 79 -16.91 3.59 -33.77
C ASP A 79 -17.50 4.13 -35.08
N THR A 80 -18.80 3.92 -35.27
CA THR A 80 -19.53 4.42 -36.44
C THR A 80 -20.27 5.72 -36.14
N SER A 81 -20.16 6.25 -34.93
CA SER A 81 -20.70 7.53 -34.51
C SER A 81 -19.74 8.68 -34.85
N PRO A 82 -20.12 9.94 -34.61
CA PRO A 82 -19.22 11.08 -34.77
C PRO A 82 -18.03 11.14 -33.78
N GLY A 83 -17.83 10.14 -32.90
CA GLY A 83 -16.71 10.11 -31.94
C GLY A 83 -16.92 10.95 -30.69
N VAL A 84 -18.18 11.19 -30.30
CA VAL A 84 -18.53 12.00 -29.13
C VAL A 84 -18.90 11.08 -27.97
N HIS A 85 -17.92 10.85 -27.10
CA HIS A 85 -18.02 10.06 -25.88
C HIS A 85 -17.36 10.83 -24.74
N ASP A 86 -18.01 10.88 -23.59
CA ASP A 86 -17.52 11.65 -22.44
C ASP A 86 -16.76 10.75 -21.44
N MET A 87 -15.71 11.33 -20.86
CA MET A 87 -14.88 10.71 -19.82
C MET A 87 -14.80 11.57 -18.55
N ILE A 88 -15.62 12.62 -18.40
CA ILE A 88 -15.49 13.61 -17.32
C ILE A 88 -16.71 13.66 -16.42
N TRP A 89 -17.90 13.46 -16.99
CA TRP A 89 -19.15 13.58 -16.26
C TRP A 89 -19.39 12.36 -15.37
N SER A 90 -19.77 12.60 -14.12
CA SER A 90 -20.11 11.54 -13.19
C SER A 90 -21.41 10.84 -13.61
N ALA A 91 -21.58 9.59 -13.17
CA ALA A 91 -22.85 8.89 -13.27
C ALA A 91 -23.97 9.69 -12.59
N CYS A 92 -25.21 9.55 -13.06
CA CYS A 92 -26.34 10.15 -12.36
C CYS A 92 -26.68 9.37 -11.08
N ASP A 93 -27.05 10.11 -10.03
CA ASP A 93 -27.42 9.59 -8.72
C ASP A 93 -28.60 10.37 -8.10
N LYS A 94 -29.08 9.90 -6.94
CA LYS A 94 -30.19 10.51 -6.21
C LYS A 94 -29.95 11.97 -5.83
N GLU A 95 -28.74 12.33 -5.45
CA GLU A 95 -28.41 13.71 -5.04
C GLU A 95 -28.37 14.64 -6.25
N ARG A 96 -27.87 14.17 -7.40
CA ARG A 96 -27.91 14.92 -8.66
C ARG A 96 -29.35 15.25 -9.07
N TYR A 97 -30.28 14.30 -9.00
CA TYR A 97 -31.69 14.55 -9.31
C TYR A 97 -32.33 15.54 -8.32
N ARG A 98 -31.99 15.45 -7.03
CA ARG A 98 -32.44 16.44 -6.03
C ARG A 98 -31.91 17.84 -6.33
N MET A 99 -30.65 17.98 -6.73
CA MET A 99 -30.06 19.26 -7.14
C MET A 99 -30.76 19.85 -8.37
N GLN A 100 -31.30 19.01 -9.25
CA GLN A 100 -32.11 19.41 -10.40
C GLN A 100 -33.58 19.69 -10.03
N GLY A 101 -33.94 19.60 -8.76
CA GLY A 101 -35.29 19.90 -8.25
C GLY A 101 -36.28 18.74 -8.28
N PHE A 102 -35.86 17.53 -8.68
CA PHE A 102 -36.73 16.36 -8.67
C PHE A 102 -37.11 15.96 -7.23
N GLN A 103 -38.38 15.64 -7.03
CA GLN A 103 -38.91 15.22 -5.73
C GLN A 103 -39.17 13.71 -5.73
N GLY A 104 -38.60 13.00 -4.76
CA GLY A 104 -38.78 11.56 -4.62
C GLY A 104 -37.67 10.75 -5.29
N TYR A 105 -37.98 9.49 -5.62
CA TYR A 105 -37.04 8.56 -6.25
C TYR A 105 -37.09 8.69 -7.77
N HIS A 106 -35.90 8.71 -8.39
CA HIS A 106 -35.72 8.60 -9.83
C HIS A 106 -34.69 7.50 -10.12
N ASP A 107 -34.95 6.66 -11.12
CA ASP A 107 -33.98 5.67 -11.58
C ASP A 107 -32.66 6.38 -11.93
N ASN A 108 -31.54 5.77 -11.57
CA ASN A 108 -30.24 6.41 -11.73
C ASN A 108 -29.14 5.38 -12.00
N CYS A 109 -28.08 5.80 -12.67
CA CYS A 109 -27.01 4.94 -13.13
C CYS A 109 -26.23 4.31 -11.97
N THR A 110 -26.04 5.04 -10.87
CA THR A 110 -25.42 4.52 -9.64
C THR A 110 -26.19 3.32 -9.10
N ASP A 111 -27.50 3.48 -8.83
CA ASP A 111 -28.33 2.38 -8.33
C ASP A 111 -28.40 1.21 -9.33
N ASN A 112 -28.50 1.51 -10.63
CA ASN A 112 -28.54 0.50 -11.68
C ASN A 112 -27.28 -0.36 -11.71
N MET A 113 -26.10 0.25 -11.59
CA MET A 113 -24.82 -0.48 -11.56
C MET A 113 -24.75 -1.40 -10.34
N HIS A 114 -25.03 -0.86 -9.14
CA HIS A 114 -25.01 -1.65 -7.91
C HIS A 114 -26.02 -2.80 -7.95
N LYS A 115 -27.24 -2.55 -8.45
CA LYS A 115 -28.27 -3.58 -8.59
C LYS A 115 -27.82 -4.68 -9.56
N ALA A 116 -27.30 -4.31 -10.73
CA ALA A 116 -26.85 -5.27 -11.73
C ALA A 116 -25.72 -6.17 -11.18
N LEU A 117 -24.71 -5.57 -10.54
CA LEU A 117 -23.62 -6.31 -9.91
C LEU A 117 -24.12 -7.24 -8.78
N LYS A 118 -24.95 -6.73 -7.88
CA LYS A 118 -25.48 -7.51 -6.75
C LYS A 118 -26.32 -8.70 -7.20
N ASP A 119 -27.14 -8.53 -8.23
CA ASP A 119 -28.05 -9.57 -8.72
C ASP A 119 -27.31 -10.69 -9.47
N ASN A 120 -26.21 -10.38 -10.18
CA ASN A 120 -25.54 -11.32 -11.08
C ASN A 120 -24.15 -11.79 -10.57
N PHE A 121 -23.50 -10.97 -9.74
CA PHE A 121 -22.18 -11.21 -9.17
C PHE A 121 -22.21 -10.93 -7.65
N PRO A 122 -23.01 -11.67 -6.85
CA PRO A 122 -23.22 -11.37 -5.43
C PRO A 122 -21.95 -11.48 -4.57
N ASN A 123 -20.91 -12.16 -5.07
CA ASN A 123 -19.61 -12.28 -4.40
C ASN A 123 -18.62 -11.18 -4.81
N PHE A 124 -18.99 -10.33 -5.78
CA PHE A 124 -18.18 -9.20 -6.21
C PHE A 124 -18.50 -7.98 -5.34
N SER A 125 -17.61 -7.67 -4.41
CA SER A 125 -17.83 -6.63 -3.39
C SER A 125 -17.32 -5.27 -3.85
N ILE A 126 -18.22 -4.32 -4.01
CA ILE A 126 -17.94 -2.89 -4.19
C ILE A 126 -18.63 -2.12 -3.06
N ALA A 127 -18.06 -0.99 -2.62
CA ALA A 127 -18.67 -0.18 -1.56
C ALA A 127 -20.05 0.35 -1.98
N ASP A 128 -21.07 0.16 -1.14
CA ASP A 128 -22.48 0.44 -1.46
C ASP A 128 -22.78 1.93 -1.74
N ASP A 129 -21.92 2.84 -1.28
CA ASP A 129 -22.05 4.29 -1.40
C ASP A 129 -21.09 4.90 -2.42
N TRP A 130 -20.48 4.08 -3.29
CA TRP A 130 -19.45 4.52 -4.21
C TRP A 130 -19.59 3.92 -5.61
N VAL A 131 -19.44 4.79 -6.62
CA VAL A 131 -19.45 4.42 -8.04
C VAL A 131 -18.19 4.98 -8.73
N PRO A 132 -17.48 4.19 -9.56
CA PRO A 132 -16.43 4.73 -10.42
C PRO A 132 -16.99 5.68 -11.48
N ASP A 133 -16.20 6.66 -11.92
CA ASP A 133 -16.54 7.47 -13.09
C ASP A 133 -16.75 6.56 -14.32
N PRO A 134 -17.94 6.55 -14.95
CA PRO A 134 -18.19 5.75 -16.13
C PRO A 134 -17.43 6.26 -17.36
N LEU A 135 -17.25 5.37 -18.34
CA LEU A 135 -17.12 5.81 -19.73
C LEU A 135 -18.53 6.09 -20.26
N ASN A 136 -18.85 7.35 -20.56
CA ASN A 136 -20.17 7.75 -21.02
C ASN A 136 -20.25 7.65 -22.55
N LEU A 137 -20.69 6.51 -23.06
CA LEU A 137 -20.81 6.29 -24.49
C LEU A 137 -21.94 7.14 -25.08
N PHE A 138 -21.64 7.83 -26.20
CA PHE A 138 -22.54 8.72 -26.94
C PHE A 138 -22.91 10.03 -26.21
N MET A 139 -22.38 10.26 -25.02
CA MET A 139 -22.68 11.45 -24.23
C MET A 139 -21.91 12.68 -24.75
N ASN A 140 -22.61 13.81 -24.84
CA ASN A 140 -22.10 15.04 -25.43
C ASN A 140 -21.90 16.14 -24.39
N ILE A 141 -20.71 16.16 -23.79
CA ILE A 141 -20.25 17.20 -22.85
C ILE A 141 -19.11 18.00 -23.48
N PRO A 142 -19.40 19.04 -24.28
CA PRO A 142 -18.35 19.87 -24.85
C PRO A 142 -17.71 20.77 -23.78
N ILE A 143 -16.39 20.88 -23.85
CA ILE A 143 -15.57 21.81 -23.09
C ILE A 143 -15.22 22.99 -23.98
N ASP A 144 -15.48 24.22 -23.53
CA ASP A 144 -15.09 25.42 -24.26
C ASP A 144 -13.62 25.82 -24.00
N HIS A 145 -13.15 26.85 -24.71
CA HIS A 145 -11.78 27.37 -24.60
C HIS A 145 -11.43 27.99 -23.24
N GLN A 146 -12.43 28.18 -22.36
CA GLN A 146 -12.25 28.68 -20.99
C GLN A 146 -12.31 27.54 -19.96
N GLY A 147 -12.56 26.30 -20.40
CA GLY A 147 -12.71 25.15 -19.53
C GLY A 147 -14.13 24.95 -18.99
N ASN A 148 -15.14 25.70 -19.49
CA ASN A 148 -16.52 25.47 -19.09
C ASN A 148 -17.09 24.24 -19.79
N VAL A 149 -17.92 23.51 -19.06
CA VAL A 149 -18.63 22.31 -19.53
C VAL A 149 -20.11 22.62 -19.71
N SER A 150 -20.74 22.02 -20.73
CA SER A 150 -22.19 22.11 -20.95
C SER A 150 -22.77 20.75 -21.30
N ILE A 151 -24.05 20.54 -21.01
CA ILE A 151 -24.75 19.30 -21.34
C ILE A 151 -25.53 19.52 -22.64
N LYS A 152 -25.24 18.72 -23.68
CA LYS A 152 -25.93 18.78 -24.96
C LYS A 152 -26.53 17.43 -25.32
N ALA A 153 -27.49 17.45 -26.24
CA ALA A 153 -28.04 16.22 -26.79
C ALA A 153 -26.94 15.42 -27.52
N PRO A 154 -26.97 14.07 -27.40
CA PRO A 154 -26.10 13.20 -28.18
C PRO A 154 -26.21 13.45 -29.68
N VAL A 155 -25.09 13.26 -30.37
CA VAL A 155 -24.99 13.39 -31.83
C VAL A 155 -25.05 12.04 -32.54
N SER A 156 -25.17 10.94 -31.80
CA SER A 156 -25.36 9.60 -32.35
C SER A 156 -26.71 9.47 -33.06
N GLN A 157 -26.70 8.80 -34.20
CA GLN A 157 -27.87 8.47 -34.99
C GLN A 157 -28.28 7.01 -34.77
N LYS A 158 -29.51 6.71 -35.15
CA LYS A 158 -30.09 5.37 -35.10
C LYS A 158 -29.16 4.31 -35.69
N GLY A 159 -28.88 3.26 -34.92
CA GLY A 159 -28.10 2.10 -35.35
C GLY A 159 -26.59 2.32 -35.38
N GLN A 160 -26.09 3.52 -35.06
CA GLN A 160 -24.66 3.72 -34.86
C GLN A 160 -24.20 2.99 -33.60
N TYR A 161 -22.95 2.55 -33.60
CA TYR A 161 -22.42 1.71 -32.54
C TYR A 161 -20.94 1.97 -32.28
N VAL A 162 -20.51 1.49 -31.12
CA VAL A 162 -19.10 1.32 -30.78
C VAL A 162 -18.80 -0.15 -30.53
N THR A 163 -17.58 -0.58 -30.83
CA THR A 163 -17.09 -1.92 -30.53
C THR A 163 -15.81 -1.82 -29.72
N LEU A 164 -15.84 -2.36 -28.51
CA LEU A 164 -14.71 -2.43 -27.59
C LEU A 164 -14.18 -3.87 -27.56
N LYS A 165 -12.88 -4.06 -27.80
CA LYS A 165 -12.22 -5.34 -27.63
C LYS A 165 -11.71 -5.45 -26.19
N ALA A 166 -12.03 -6.55 -25.51
CA ALA A 166 -11.47 -6.86 -24.20
C ALA A 166 -10.02 -7.32 -24.35
N GLU A 167 -9.10 -6.65 -23.64
CA GLU A 167 -7.69 -7.05 -23.56
C GLU A 167 -7.44 -8.01 -22.39
N LYS A 168 -8.41 -8.12 -21.47
CA LYS A 168 -8.40 -9.00 -20.29
C LYS A 168 -9.80 -9.59 -20.06
N ASP A 169 -9.88 -10.55 -19.14
CA ASP A 169 -11.16 -11.00 -18.59
C ASP A 169 -11.76 -9.90 -17.72
N LEU A 170 -13.03 -9.58 -17.95
CA LEU A 170 -13.72 -8.43 -17.35
C LEU A 170 -15.15 -8.78 -16.95
N ILE A 171 -15.64 -8.16 -15.88
CA ILE A 171 -17.07 -7.97 -15.61
C ILE A 171 -17.45 -6.62 -16.20
N ILE A 172 -18.36 -6.60 -17.18
CA ILE A 172 -18.84 -5.37 -17.79
C ILE A 172 -20.21 -5.03 -17.22
N VAL A 173 -20.43 -3.74 -16.95
CA VAL A 173 -21.73 -3.20 -16.57
C VAL A 173 -22.07 -2.07 -17.53
N MET A 174 -23.28 -2.07 -18.08
CA MET A 174 -23.76 -1.02 -18.95
C MET A 174 -25.14 -0.58 -18.51
N SER A 175 -25.31 0.72 -18.24
CA SER A 175 -26.59 1.32 -17.85
C SER A 175 -27.08 2.24 -18.97
N SER A 176 -28.29 1.97 -19.50
CA SER A 176 -28.97 2.95 -20.35
C SER A 176 -29.41 4.11 -19.45
N CYS A 177 -28.70 5.23 -19.52
CA CYS A 177 -28.84 6.35 -18.61
C CYS A 177 -30.30 6.83 -18.49
N PRO A 178 -30.87 6.89 -17.26
CA PRO A 178 -32.26 7.33 -17.07
C PRO A 178 -32.50 8.84 -17.21
N GLN A 179 -31.45 9.67 -17.34
CA GLN A 179 -31.54 11.12 -17.24
C GLN A 179 -32.49 11.74 -18.30
N ASP A 180 -33.58 12.34 -17.84
CA ASP A 180 -34.64 12.94 -18.65
C ASP A 180 -34.94 14.40 -18.29
N LEU A 181 -34.23 14.98 -17.30
CA LEU A 181 -34.34 16.39 -16.90
C LEU A 181 -33.34 17.30 -17.64
N ASP A 182 -32.27 16.72 -18.17
CA ASP A 182 -31.24 17.39 -18.96
C ASP A 182 -31.17 16.78 -20.38
N PRO A 183 -30.53 17.45 -21.36
CA PRO A 183 -30.45 16.97 -22.74
C PRO A 183 -29.75 15.61 -22.98
N VAL A 184 -29.22 14.95 -21.94
CA VAL A 184 -28.31 13.77 -22.01
C VAL A 184 -28.82 12.66 -22.93
N ASN A 185 -30.12 12.37 -22.98
CA ASN A 185 -30.69 11.29 -23.81
C ASN A 185 -31.56 11.79 -24.98
N GLY A 186 -31.41 13.05 -25.39
CA GLY A 186 -32.37 13.67 -26.33
C GLY A 186 -33.79 13.84 -25.75
N GLY A 187 -33.94 13.69 -24.43
CA GLY A 187 -35.17 13.93 -23.67
C GLY A 187 -36.00 12.68 -23.35
N THR A 188 -35.73 11.51 -23.92
CA THR A 188 -36.45 10.27 -23.56
C THR A 188 -35.47 9.10 -23.51
N PRO A 189 -35.26 8.49 -22.33
CA PRO A 189 -34.47 7.28 -22.20
C PRO A 189 -35.07 6.13 -23.04
N MET A 190 -34.23 5.45 -23.80
CA MET A 190 -34.55 4.40 -24.75
C MET A 190 -33.65 3.19 -24.55
N ASP A 191 -34.05 2.06 -25.13
CA ASP A 191 -33.23 0.85 -25.10
C ASP A 191 -32.02 0.99 -26.03
N CYS A 192 -30.93 0.32 -25.66
CA CYS A 192 -29.81 0.03 -26.56
C CYS A 192 -29.74 -1.48 -26.81
N GLU A 193 -29.16 -1.89 -27.93
CA GLU A 193 -28.80 -3.28 -28.16
C GLU A 193 -27.31 -3.48 -27.90
N TYR A 194 -26.93 -4.69 -27.52
CA TYR A 194 -25.52 -5.06 -27.46
C TYR A 194 -25.29 -6.45 -28.03
N GLN A 195 -24.05 -6.70 -28.42
CA GLN A 195 -23.60 -8.00 -28.90
C GLN A 195 -22.22 -8.31 -28.33
N ILE A 196 -22.05 -9.54 -27.86
CA ILE A 196 -20.74 -10.09 -27.53
C ILE A 196 -20.34 -10.97 -28.71
N VAL A 197 -19.22 -10.67 -29.36
CA VAL A 197 -18.72 -11.44 -30.51
C VAL A 197 -17.40 -12.09 -30.14
N GLU A 198 -17.30 -13.39 -30.43
CA GLU A 198 -16.03 -14.12 -30.36
C GLU A 198 -15.07 -13.55 -31.40
N GLY A 199 -13.88 -13.13 -30.97
CA GLY A 199 -12.85 -12.72 -31.91
C GLY A 199 -12.22 -13.94 -32.58
N ASP A 200 -11.86 -13.82 -33.87
CA ASP A 200 -10.84 -14.71 -34.45
C ASP A 200 -9.60 -14.60 -33.57
N VAL A 201 -9.11 -15.74 -33.09
CA VAL A 201 -7.90 -15.82 -32.27
C VAL A 201 -6.73 -16.07 -33.21
N PRO A 202 -5.91 -15.07 -33.60
CA PRO A 202 -4.53 -15.37 -33.90
C PRO A 202 -3.92 -15.93 -32.62
N SER A 203 -3.57 -17.22 -32.65
CA SER A 203 -2.76 -17.88 -31.64
C SER A 203 -1.34 -17.32 -31.70
N THR A 204 -1.17 -16.09 -31.25
CA THR A 204 0.11 -15.55 -30.85
C THR A 204 0.01 -15.35 -29.34
N PRO A 205 0.72 -16.12 -28.52
CA PRO A 205 0.78 -15.84 -27.09
C PRO A 205 1.50 -14.50 -26.90
N LEU A 206 0.73 -13.42 -26.81
CA LEU A 206 1.16 -12.12 -26.31
C LEU A 206 0.28 -11.73 -25.13
N VAL A 207 0.15 -12.66 -24.22
CA VAL A 207 0.16 -12.36 -22.80
C VAL A 207 1.26 -13.29 -22.30
N PRO A 208 2.42 -12.80 -21.81
CA PRO A 208 3.05 -13.57 -20.74
C PRO A 208 1.91 -13.75 -19.76
N GLN A 209 1.47 -14.99 -19.52
CA GLN A 209 0.73 -15.27 -18.31
C GLN A 209 1.51 -14.52 -17.24
N LEU A 210 0.95 -13.43 -16.71
CA LEU A 210 1.23 -13.10 -15.34
C LEU A 210 0.56 -14.25 -14.59
N THR A 211 1.23 -15.40 -14.60
CA THR A 211 1.54 -16.01 -13.32
C THR A 211 1.99 -14.81 -12.50
N LEU A 212 1.13 -14.34 -11.60
CA LEU A 212 1.66 -13.69 -10.40
C LEU A 212 2.85 -14.57 -10.05
N PRO A 213 4.09 -14.03 -10.06
CA PRO A 213 5.24 -14.84 -9.75
C PRO A 213 4.85 -15.60 -8.48
N SER A 214 5.18 -16.89 -8.41
CA SER A 214 5.07 -17.57 -7.12
C SER A 214 5.99 -16.82 -6.18
N ARG A 215 5.46 -15.81 -5.48
CA ARG A 215 6.22 -14.91 -4.66
C ARG A 215 6.42 -15.56 -3.31
N LYS A 216 7.61 -15.39 -2.74
CA LYS A 216 7.91 -15.70 -1.35
C LYS A 216 8.21 -14.38 -0.66
N VAL A 217 7.18 -13.74 -0.15
CA VAL A 217 7.30 -12.47 0.59
C VAL A 217 7.28 -12.76 2.08
N LYS A 218 8.23 -12.18 2.81
CA LYS A 218 8.23 -12.26 4.27
C LYS A 218 7.89 -10.93 4.89
N ILE A 219 6.85 -10.88 5.71
CA ILE A 219 6.48 -9.69 6.48
C ILE A 219 7.22 -9.75 7.81
N ALA A 220 8.11 -8.79 8.05
CA ALA A 220 8.72 -8.57 9.35
C ALA A 220 7.85 -7.58 10.12
N PHE A 221 6.72 -8.05 10.64
CA PHE A 221 5.84 -7.24 11.48
C PHE A 221 6.43 -7.19 12.89
N SER A 222 6.81 -6.00 13.33
CA SER A 222 7.51 -5.78 14.59
C SER A 222 6.82 -4.73 15.45
N VAL A 223 7.04 -4.82 16.76
CA VAL A 223 6.49 -3.91 17.75
C VAL A 223 7.64 -3.31 18.56
N ASP A 224 7.77 -1.99 18.55
CA ASP A 224 8.72 -1.28 19.41
C ASP A 224 7.96 -0.86 20.68
N PHE A 225 8.28 -1.53 21.80
CA PHE A 225 7.51 -1.41 23.04
C PHE A 225 8.04 -0.27 23.92
N ASP A 226 7.92 0.93 23.40
CA ASP A 226 8.51 2.15 23.94
C ASP A 226 7.95 2.52 25.32
N ALA A 227 6.63 2.73 25.41
CA ALA A 227 5.94 3.07 26.65
C ALA A 227 6.62 4.25 27.40
N VAL A 228 6.82 4.10 28.72
CA VAL A 228 7.44 5.15 29.54
C VAL A 228 8.89 5.43 29.14
N SER A 229 9.61 4.44 28.62
CA SER A 229 11.04 4.58 28.32
C SER A 229 11.31 5.63 27.25
N HIS A 230 10.43 5.77 26.25
CA HIS A 230 10.52 6.82 25.23
C HIS A 230 10.66 8.22 25.85
N TRP A 231 9.81 8.53 26.84
CA TRP A 231 9.80 9.83 27.53
C TRP A 231 11.04 10.04 28.43
N LEU A 232 11.78 8.98 28.76
CA LEU A 232 13.03 9.06 29.51
C LEU A 232 14.24 9.27 28.61
N GLY A 233 14.21 8.72 27.40
CA GLY A 233 15.31 8.77 26.44
C GLY A 233 15.08 9.76 25.31
N THR A 234 14.71 9.29 24.13
CA THR A 234 14.62 10.12 22.91
C THR A 234 13.52 11.18 22.96
N GLY A 235 12.41 10.92 23.64
CA GLY A 235 11.32 11.86 23.87
C GLY A 235 11.53 12.77 25.07
N CYS A 236 12.68 12.69 25.75
CA CYS A 236 12.92 13.42 26.98
C CYS A 236 12.97 14.94 26.75
N HIS A 237 12.30 15.67 27.63
CA HIS A 237 12.31 17.12 27.67
C HIS A 237 12.13 17.60 29.11
N LYS A 238 12.82 18.69 29.47
CA LYS A 238 12.77 19.27 30.83
C LYS A 238 11.36 19.68 31.28
N ASP A 239 10.47 19.96 30.33
CA ASP A 239 9.10 20.39 30.57
C ASP A 239 8.08 19.23 30.44
N ASN A 240 8.56 17.99 30.26
CA ASN A 240 7.69 16.84 30.30
C ASN A 240 6.96 16.75 31.63
N ASN A 241 5.68 16.40 31.57
CA ASN A 241 4.80 16.40 32.72
C ASN A 241 4.01 15.09 32.83
N MET A 242 3.18 14.99 33.88
CA MET A 242 2.42 13.78 34.17
C MET A 242 1.56 13.29 32.99
N ALA A 243 1.04 14.19 32.15
CA ALA A 243 0.25 13.81 30.99
C ALA A 243 1.09 13.01 29.98
N ASP A 244 2.33 13.45 29.73
CA ASP A 244 3.24 12.78 28.81
C ASP A 244 3.55 11.36 29.29
N TYR A 245 4.00 11.22 30.54
CA TYR A 245 4.28 9.91 31.12
C TYR A 245 3.04 9.01 31.19
N SER A 246 1.84 9.59 31.39
CA SER A 246 0.59 8.81 31.43
C SER A 246 0.27 8.13 30.10
N SER A 247 0.70 8.70 28.97
CA SER A 247 0.53 8.08 27.65
C SER A 247 1.39 6.81 27.53
N GLY A 248 2.64 6.85 27.98
CA GLY A 248 3.51 5.67 28.03
C GLY A 248 3.02 4.61 29.02
N VAL A 249 2.43 5.01 30.15
CA VAL A 249 1.79 4.07 31.10
C VAL A 249 0.61 3.36 30.45
N PHE A 250 -0.21 4.08 29.68
CA PHE A 250 -1.33 3.50 28.95
C PHE A 250 -0.87 2.51 27.87
N ALA A 251 0.17 2.86 27.11
CA ALA A 251 0.78 1.97 26.11
C ALA A 251 1.29 0.66 26.75
N GLY A 252 1.88 0.76 27.94
CA GLY A 252 2.39 -0.36 28.74
C GLY A 252 1.35 -1.40 29.19
N GLN A 253 0.03 -1.11 29.07
CA GLN A 253 -1.06 -1.93 29.63
C GLN A 253 -1.92 -2.67 28.59
N LYS A 254 -1.68 -2.50 27.27
CA LYS A 254 -2.51 -3.10 26.20
C LYS A 254 -1.83 -4.26 25.49
N HIS A 255 -2.48 -5.44 25.46
CA HIS A 255 -1.88 -6.65 24.90
C HIS A 255 -2.90 -7.53 24.15
N ASP A 256 -2.94 -7.40 22.82
CA ASP A 256 -3.32 -8.50 21.93
C ASP A 256 -2.05 -8.87 21.15
N ILE A 257 -1.49 -10.05 21.43
CA ILE A 257 -0.15 -10.42 20.98
C ILE A 257 -0.23 -11.65 20.09
N ALA A 258 0.21 -11.52 18.83
CA ALA A 258 0.38 -12.67 17.95
C ALA A 258 1.76 -13.32 18.14
N ASN A 259 1.89 -14.60 17.80
CA ASN A 259 3.12 -15.36 17.99
C ASN A 259 4.17 -15.18 16.87
N LYS A 260 3.74 -14.79 15.66
CA LYS A 260 4.58 -14.58 14.48
C LYS A 260 4.94 -13.11 14.29
N MET A 261 5.52 -12.50 15.31
CA MET A 261 6.03 -11.13 15.29
C MET A 261 7.21 -10.99 16.26
N THR A 262 7.94 -9.88 16.13
CA THR A 262 9.07 -9.54 16.99
C THR A 262 8.76 -8.29 17.81
N TRP A 263 9.01 -8.35 19.11
CA TRP A 263 8.90 -7.23 20.02
C TRP A 263 10.30 -6.74 20.38
N PHE A 264 10.63 -5.51 20.00
CA PHE A 264 11.81 -4.80 20.46
C PHE A 264 11.44 -4.11 21.76
N ILE A 265 11.97 -4.60 22.88
CA ILE A 265 11.56 -4.16 24.23
C ILE A 265 12.73 -3.45 24.92
N PRO A 266 12.59 -2.16 25.29
CA PRO A 266 13.53 -1.48 26.15
C PRO A 266 13.63 -2.17 27.51
N GLY A 267 14.84 -2.29 28.06
CA GLY A 267 15.06 -2.93 29.36
C GLY A 267 14.23 -2.31 30.50
N HIS A 268 14.07 -0.99 30.49
CA HIS A 268 13.19 -0.26 31.39
C HIS A 268 11.73 -0.69 31.24
N THR A 269 11.21 -0.80 30.01
CA THR A 269 9.84 -1.25 29.76
C THR A 269 9.64 -2.67 30.28
N ALA A 270 10.58 -3.58 30.01
CA ALA A 270 10.49 -4.95 30.50
C ALA A 270 10.45 -5.05 32.04
N GLU A 271 11.21 -4.20 32.75
CA GLU A 271 11.22 -4.18 34.22
C GLU A 271 10.04 -3.38 34.81
N THR A 272 9.49 -2.40 34.07
CA THR A 272 8.35 -1.56 34.51
C THR A 272 7.00 -2.24 34.30
N PHE A 273 6.85 -2.98 33.19
CA PHE A 273 5.64 -3.71 32.83
C PHE A 273 5.96 -5.22 32.69
N PRO A 274 6.38 -5.89 33.79
CA PRO A 274 6.87 -7.26 33.71
C PRO A 274 5.81 -8.27 33.26
N ASP A 275 4.54 -8.04 33.58
CA ASP A 275 3.47 -8.96 33.18
C ASP A 275 3.12 -8.82 31.69
N ALA A 276 3.16 -7.59 31.16
CA ALA A 276 3.07 -7.31 29.73
C ALA A 276 4.20 -7.99 28.96
N ALA A 277 5.44 -7.82 29.42
CA ALA A 277 6.62 -8.40 28.79
C ALA A 277 6.60 -9.94 28.84
N LYS A 278 6.10 -10.54 29.94
CA LYS A 278 5.89 -12.00 30.01
C LYS A 278 4.83 -12.46 29.03
N ALA A 279 3.72 -11.74 28.88
CA ALA A 279 2.66 -12.09 27.92
C ALA A 279 3.20 -12.17 26.48
N VAL A 280 4.18 -11.34 26.12
CA VAL A 280 4.89 -11.42 24.82
C VAL A 280 5.61 -12.76 24.66
N VAL A 281 6.34 -13.19 25.70
CA VAL A 281 7.06 -14.48 25.69
C VAL A 281 6.09 -15.65 25.67
N GLU A 282 5.01 -15.60 26.47
CA GLU A 282 3.99 -16.64 26.56
C GLU A 282 3.19 -16.80 25.26
N ALA A 283 2.96 -15.70 24.54
CA ALA A 283 2.39 -15.74 23.19
C ALA A 283 3.33 -16.40 22.18
N GLY A 284 4.62 -16.54 22.49
CA GLY A 284 5.62 -17.15 21.62
C GLY A 284 6.20 -16.20 20.57
N ALA A 285 6.01 -14.88 20.73
CA ALA A 285 6.67 -13.85 19.93
C ALA A 285 8.20 -13.83 20.20
N GLU A 286 8.96 -13.24 19.29
CA GLU A 286 10.39 -12.96 19.54
C GLU A 286 10.53 -11.74 20.45
N VAL A 287 11.50 -11.75 21.37
CA VAL A 287 11.93 -10.56 22.12
C VAL A 287 13.34 -10.17 21.68
N ALA A 288 13.46 -8.96 21.17
CA ALA A 288 14.71 -8.31 20.75
C ALA A 288 14.99 -7.06 21.62
N LEU A 289 16.23 -6.57 21.59
CA LEU A 289 16.65 -5.45 22.44
C LEU A 289 16.34 -4.09 21.81
N HIS A 290 16.02 -3.10 22.66
CA HIS A 290 15.70 -1.74 22.22
C HIS A 290 16.22 -0.64 23.17
N GLY A 291 17.50 -0.70 23.54
CA GLY A 291 18.05 0.16 24.60
C GLY A 291 17.52 -0.19 25.99
N TYR A 292 17.89 0.59 27.01
CA TYR A 292 17.36 0.38 28.36
C TYR A 292 16.20 1.35 28.61
N ALA A 293 16.46 2.64 28.64
CA ALA A 293 15.48 3.71 28.76
C ALA A 293 15.29 4.47 27.44
N HIS A 294 15.33 3.75 26.32
CA HIS A 294 15.17 4.29 24.96
C HIS A 294 16.14 5.45 24.64
N GLU A 295 17.41 5.28 25.01
CA GLU A 295 18.45 6.30 24.87
C GLU A 295 18.91 6.45 23.42
N GLY A 296 18.93 7.69 22.92
CA GLY A 296 19.54 8.02 21.63
C GLY A 296 21.07 7.97 21.72
N ILE A 297 21.73 7.56 20.65
CA ILE A 297 23.18 7.33 20.68
C ILE A 297 24.01 8.60 20.97
N TYR A 298 23.48 9.77 20.60
CA TYR A 298 24.07 11.08 20.89
C TYR A 298 24.02 11.47 22.38
N GLN A 299 23.22 10.76 23.20
CA GLN A 299 23.09 10.98 24.64
C GLN A 299 24.12 10.16 25.45
N MET A 300 24.81 9.21 24.81
CA MET A 300 25.65 8.22 25.49
C MET A 300 27.11 8.26 25.02
N THR A 301 28.05 8.09 25.96
CA THR A 301 29.43 7.69 25.67
C THR A 301 29.49 6.21 25.24
N GLU A 302 30.61 5.78 24.65
CA GLU A 302 30.82 4.37 24.28
C GLU A 302 30.80 3.43 25.50
N GLU A 303 31.26 3.90 26.66
CA GLU A 303 31.19 3.14 27.91
C GLU A 303 29.75 2.95 28.37
N GLN A 304 28.95 4.02 28.36
CA GLN A 304 27.53 3.95 28.72
C GLN A 304 26.77 3.02 27.78
N GLU A 305 27.04 3.11 26.47
CA GLU A 305 26.47 2.24 25.46
C GLU A 305 26.74 0.75 25.74
N ARG A 306 27.98 0.41 26.11
CA ARG A 306 28.36 -0.95 26.51
C ARG A 306 27.63 -1.40 27.77
N GLU A 307 27.58 -0.57 28.81
CA GLU A 307 26.88 -0.89 30.06
C GLU A 307 25.38 -1.11 29.84
N VAL A 308 24.75 -0.25 29.04
CA VAL A 308 23.34 -0.38 28.64
C VAL A 308 23.11 -1.68 27.88
N LEU A 309 23.93 -2.00 26.87
CA LEU A 309 23.79 -3.25 26.12
C LEU A 309 23.89 -4.48 27.04
N LEU A 310 24.88 -4.51 27.93
CA LEU A 310 25.07 -5.62 28.88
C LEU A 310 23.88 -5.78 29.83
N LYS A 311 23.34 -4.67 30.36
CA LYS A 311 22.13 -4.68 31.19
C LYS A 311 20.92 -5.18 30.42
N CYS A 312 20.73 -4.76 29.17
CA CYS A 312 19.62 -5.22 28.34
C CYS A 312 19.73 -6.72 28.00
N ILE A 313 20.93 -7.23 27.73
CA ILE A 313 21.17 -8.68 27.57
C ILE A 313 20.74 -9.43 28.83
N ASP A 314 21.13 -8.96 30.02
CA ASP A 314 20.76 -9.58 31.29
C ASP A 314 19.23 -9.58 31.51
N VAL A 315 18.57 -8.44 31.31
CA VAL A 315 17.11 -8.31 31.46
C VAL A 315 16.37 -9.24 30.49
N ALA A 316 16.71 -9.20 29.20
CA ALA A 316 16.06 -10.04 28.19
C ALA A 316 16.34 -11.54 28.41
N THR A 317 17.54 -11.89 28.87
CA THR A 317 17.89 -13.29 29.19
C THR A 317 17.10 -13.79 30.39
N LYS A 318 16.90 -12.96 31.42
CA LYS A 318 16.04 -13.30 32.57
C LYS A 318 14.58 -13.46 32.18
N LEU A 319 14.09 -12.62 31.26
CA LEU A 319 12.71 -12.65 30.79
C LEU A 319 12.42 -13.88 29.91
N THR A 320 13.32 -14.21 28.98
CA THR A 320 13.07 -15.23 27.93
C THR A 320 13.72 -16.59 28.20
N GLY A 321 14.68 -16.65 29.14
CA GLY A 321 15.53 -17.81 29.37
C GLY A 321 16.61 -18.04 28.29
N LYS A 322 16.75 -17.14 27.32
CA LYS A 322 17.72 -17.25 26.21
C LYS A 322 18.39 -15.90 25.96
N LYS A 323 19.61 -15.91 25.41
CA LYS A 323 20.23 -14.66 24.97
C LYS A 323 19.46 -14.07 23.78
N PRO A 324 19.23 -12.75 23.76
CA PRO A 324 18.58 -12.09 22.62
C PRO A 324 19.43 -12.22 21.35
N LYS A 325 18.76 -12.25 20.20
CA LYS A 325 19.40 -12.37 18.88
C LYS A 325 19.28 -11.12 18.03
N GLY A 326 18.24 -10.33 18.29
CA GLY A 326 17.98 -9.06 17.62
C GLY A 326 18.27 -7.84 18.46
N TYR A 327 18.63 -6.75 17.78
CA TYR A 327 18.73 -5.41 18.33
C TYR A 327 18.10 -4.41 17.37
N ARG A 328 17.51 -3.35 17.91
CA ARG A 328 17.12 -2.13 17.19
C ARG A 328 17.51 -0.94 18.04
N ALA A 329 18.22 0.02 17.48
CA ALA A 329 18.61 1.23 18.17
C ALA A 329 17.40 2.15 18.37
N PRO A 330 17.23 2.77 19.55
CA PRO A 330 16.27 3.86 19.74
C PRO A 330 16.42 4.96 18.68
N MET A 331 15.29 5.36 18.07
CA MET A 331 15.23 6.31 16.93
C MET A 331 16.10 5.93 15.72
N TYR A 332 16.45 4.65 15.59
CA TYR A 332 17.38 4.13 14.56
C TYR A 332 18.75 4.82 14.58
N THR A 333 19.11 5.41 15.72
CA THR A 333 20.39 6.10 15.88
C THR A 333 21.44 5.10 16.36
N ILE A 334 22.28 4.63 15.45
CA ILE A 334 23.31 3.62 15.74
C ILE A 334 24.70 4.13 15.34
N ARG A 335 25.75 3.69 16.06
CA ARG A 335 27.17 3.98 15.74
C ARG A 335 27.92 2.71 15.35
N GLU A 336 29.08 2.89 14.75
CA GLU A 336 30.03 1.82 14.42
C GLU A 336 30.47 1.05 15.69
N THR A 337 30.55 1.74 16.82
CA THR A 337 30.82 1.16 18.15
C THR A 337 29.73 0.18 18.56
N THR A 338 28.47 0.48 18.26
CA THR A 338 27.32 -0.38 18.53
C THR A 338 27.39 -1.62 17.68
N VAL A 339 27.62 -1.47 16.37
CA VAL A 339 27.79 -2.60 15.44
C VAL A 339 28.91 -3.53 15.91
N LYS A 340 30.05 -2.97 16.35
CA LYS A 340 31.15 -3.74 16.92
C LYS A 340 30.74 -4.50 18.18
N LEU A 341 30.06 -3.85 19.12
CA LEU A 341 29.57 -4.49 20.36
C LEU A 341 28.58 -5.62 20.06
N LEU A 342 27.64 -5.41 19.14
CA LEU A 342 26.68 -6.43 18.73
C LEU A 342 27.38 -7.66 18.14
N ARG A 343 28.42 -7.46 17.34
CA ARG A 343 29.27 -8.55 16.82
C ARG A 343 30.05 -9.26 17.92
N GLU A 344 30.68 -8.53 18.84
CA GLU A 344 31.41 -9.08 19.99
C GLU A 344 30.51 -9.97 20.88
N HIS A 345 29.23 -9.61 20.99
CA HIS A 345 28.24 -10.36 21.76
C HIS A 345 27.47 -11.41 20.95
N GLY A 346 27.77 -11.58 19.66
CA GLY A 346 27.21 -12.63 18.80
C GLY A 346 25.73 -12.45 18.47
N PHE A 347 25.26 -11.21 18.32
CA PHE A 347 23.92 -10.90 17.83
C PHE A 347 23.75 -11.41 16.39
N LEU A 348 22.57 -11.94 16.08
CA LEU A 348 22.28 -12.41 14.72
C LEU A 348 22.00 -11.24 13.79
N TYR A 349 21.21 -10.27 14.27
CA TYR A 349 20.78 -9.16 13.44
C TYR A 349 20.62 -7.84 14.19
N ASP A 350 20.76 -6.75 13.42
CA ASP A 350 20.31 -5.39 13.74
C ASP A 350 19.16 -4.99 12.80
N SER A 351 18.35 -4.03 13.21
CA SER A 351 17.27 -3.45 12.40
C SER A 351 17.17 -1.94 12.61
N SER A 352 18.26 -1.24 12.32
CA SER A 352 18.44 0.19 12.56
C SER A 352 18.96 0.96 11.34
N LEU A 353 19.54 0.29 10.35
CA LEU A 353 20.16 0.92 9.19
C LEU A 353 19.28 0.85 7.95
N MET A 354 19.48 1.80 7.03
CA MET A 354 18.57 2.06 5.90
C MET A 354 19.25 1.97 4.52
N HIS A 355 20.31 1.17 4.38
CA HIS A 355 21.01 1.04 3.09
C HIS A 355 20.21 0.25 2.04
N HIS A 356 19.16 -0.43 2.47
CA HIS A 356 18.15 -1.05 1.63
C HIS A 356 16.77 -0.79 2.25
N ASP A 357 15.72 -1.01 1.49
CA ASP A 357 14.33 -0.82 1.92
C ASP A 357 13.50 -2.12 2.01
N SER A 358 14.05 -3.25 1.52
CA SER A 358 13.29 -4.48 1.23
C SER A 358 14.13 -5.77 1.14
N GLN A 359 15.45 -5.70 1.32
CA GLN A 359 16.32 -6.88 1.42
C GLN A 359 17.20 -6.82 2.66
N PRO A 360 17.45 -7.95 3.34
CA PRO A 360 18.52 -8.02 4.31
C PRO A 360 19.90 -7.83 3.66
N TYR A 361 20.85 -7.29 4.41
CA TYR A 361 22.24 -7.12 3.99
C TYR A 361 23.19 -7.30 5.18
N PHE A 362 24.50 -7.42 4.97
CA PHE A 362 25.43 -7.41 6.10
C PHE A 362 25.66 -5.98 6.58
N THR A 363 25.66 -5.75 7.89
CA THR A 363 25.99 -4.43 8.44
C THR A 363 27.35 -3.95 7.93
N PRO A 364 27.49 -2.67 7.55
CA PRO A 364 28.71 -2.18 6.93
C PRO A 364 29.90 -2.19 7.90
N ASN A 365 31.09 -2.08 7.32
CA ASN A 365 32.37 -1.86 8.00
C ASN A 365 32.92 -0.45 7.73
N ASP A 366 32.02 0.50 7.48
CA ASP A 366 32.38 1.86 7.15
C ASP A 366 33.13 2.55 8.31
N PRO A 367 34.21 3.30 8.04
CA PRO A 367 34.70 4.25 9.02
C PRO A 367 33.65 5.37 9.22
N PRO A 368 33.62 6.03 10.39
CA PRO A 368 32.72 7.15 10.61
C PRO A 368 32.83 8.22 9.51
N ILE A 369 31.69 8.66 8.99
CA ILE A 369 31.64 9.72 7.98
C ILE A 369 32.13 11.03 8.62
N ASN A 370 33.17 11.62 8.05
CA ASN A 370 33.72 12.88 8.55
C ASN A 370 32.82 14.06 8.14
N HIS A 371 32.42 14.86 9.12
CA HIS A 371 31.71 16.10 8.86
C HIS A 371 32.61 17.14 8.18
N ILE A 372 32.00 18.03 7.39
CA ILE A 372 32.71 19.18 6.82
C ILE A 372 33.16 20.10 7.97
N ASP A 373 34.47 20.31 8.05
CA ASP A 373 35.08 21.30 8.93
C ASP A 373 35.23 22.63 8.18
N TRP A 374 34.23 23.50 8.30
CA TRP A 374 34.17 24.79 7.60
C TRP A 374 35.32 25.75 7.96
N SER A 375 36.12 25.45 8.99
CA SER A 375 37.31 26.22 9.33
C SER A 375 38.51 25.92 8.43
N LYS A 376 38.46 24.82 7.68
CA LYS A 376 39.54 24.35 6.79
C LYS A 376 39.30 24.77 5.33
N PRO A 377 40.34 24.71 4.46
CA PRO A 377 40.16 24.88 3.03
C PRO A 377 39.26 23.78 2.44
N ALA A 378 38.54 24.08 1.36
CA ALA A 378 37.62 23.14 0.73
C ALA A 378 38.26 21.81 0.32
N SER A 379 39.56 21.81 0.00
CA SER A 379 40.33 20.60 -0.29
C SER A 379 40.28 19.55 0.84
N SER A 380 39.94 19.93 2.07
CA SER A 380 39.78 19.00 3.20
C SER A 380 38.50 18.16 3.15
N TRP A 381 37.50 18.51 2.33
CA TRP A 381 36.26 17.72 2.15
C TRP A 381 35.91 17.44 0.69
N LEU A 382 36.70 17.91 -0.28
CA LEU A 382 36.55 17.57 -1.70
C LEU A 382 37.08 16.14 -2.01
N GLN A 383 36.67 15.17 -1.21
CA GLN A 383 36.98 13.76 -1.37
C GLN A 383 35.70 12.94 -1.15
N PRO A 384 35.43 11.91 -1.96
CA PRO A 384 34.29 11.04 -1.75
C PRO A 384 34.43 10.28 -0.42
N SER A 385 33.30 9.98 0.21
CA SER A 385 33.27 9.05 1.35
C SER A 385 33.64 7.65 0.87
N THR A 386 34.37 6.91 1.69
CA THR A 386 34.60 5.48 1.44
C THR A 386 33.34 4.73 1.84
N ILE A 387 32.83 3.88 0.96
CA ILE A 387 31.66 3.02 1.22
C ILE A 387 32.14 1.57 1.16
N ALA A 388 31.97 0.85 2.26
CA ALA A 388 32.37 -0.53 2.45
C ALA A 388 31.41 -1.46 1.69
N SER A 389 31.94 -2.61 1.28
CA SER A 389 31.11 -3.66 0.71
C SER A 389 30.16 -4.22 1.79
N GLN A 390 28.90 -4.45 1.42
CA GLN A 390 27.91 -5.18 2.21
C GLN A 390 27.99 -6.70 2.02
N GLY A 391 29.15 -7.19 1.57
CA GLY A 391 29.44 -8.62 1.41
C GLY A 391 29.69 -9.32 2.74
N TYR A 392 29.92 -10.64 2.68
CA TYR A 392 30.18 -11.46 3.87
C TYR A 392 31.41 -10.96 4.64
N PRO A 393 31.31 -10.66 5.95
CA PRO A 393 32.40 -10.05 6.71
C PRO A 393 33.45 -11.09 7.13
N GLU A 394 34.59 -11.12 6.45
CA GLU A 394 35.72 -12.00 6.82
C GLU A 394 36.34 -11.60 8.17
N GLY A 395 36.61 -12.58 9.04
CA GLY A 395 37.30 -12.39 10.32
C GLY A 395 36.48 -11.71 11.41
N GLN A 396 35.21 -11.42 11.17
CA GLN A 396 34.29 -10.83 12.16
C GLN A 396 33.01 -11.68 12.26
N HIS A 397 32.28 -11.54 13.37
CA HIS A 397 30.97 -12.18 13.51
C HIS A 397 29.99 -11.56 12.49
N PRO A 398 29.25 -12.37 11.70
CA PRO A 398 28.28 -11.84 10.75
C PRO A 398 27.09 -11.25 11.50
N LEU A 399 26.81 -9.97 11.22
CA LEU A 399 25.63 -9.28 11.74
C LEU A 399 24.76 -8.90 10.53
N VAL A 400 23.58 -9.51 10.46
CA VAL A 400 22.60 -9.24 9.41
C VAL A 400 21.88 -7.94 9.76
N GLU A 401 21.65 -7.10 8.78
CA GLU A 401 20.77 -5.95 8.89
C GLU A 401 19.42 -6.31 8.26
N LEU A 402 18.34 -6.15 9.03
CA LEU A 402 16.99 -6.12 8.50
C LEU A 402 16.58 -4.66 8.35
N PRO A 403 16.52 -4.11 7.13
CA PRO A 403 16.33 -2.68 6.93
C PRO A 403 15.14 -2.13 7.71
N CYS A 404 15.40 -1.06 8.43
CA CYS A 404 14.36 -0.22 9.01
C CYS A 404 14.13 1.00 8.11
N GLY A 405 12.99 1.68 8.24
CA GLY A 405 12.73 2.89 7.47
C GLY A 405 11.62 3.73 8.06
N TRP A 406 11.82 5.06 8.02
CA TRP A 406 10.85 6.06 8.48
C TRP A 406 9.49 6.00 7.77
N TYR A 407 9.43 5.36 6.61
CA TYR A 407 8.19 5.17 5.83
C TYR A 407 7.44 3.87 6.15
N ASN A 408 7.98 3.05 7.06
CA ASN A 408 7.47 1.74 7.42
C ASN A 408 7.05 1.67 8.90
N GLU A 409 6.72 2.82 9.46
CA GLU A 409 6.36 2.98 10.87
C GLU A 409 5.15 3.89 11.12
N ASP A 410 4.55 3.74 12.30
CA ASP A 410 3.36 4.46 12.74
C ASP A 410 3.66 5.72 13.56
N MET A 411 4.75 5.76 14.35
CA MET A 411 4.98 6.80 15.35
C MET A 411 5.29 8.16 14.75
N MET A 412 6.24 8.26 13.81
CA MET A 412 6.60 9.54 13.21
C MET A 412 5.42 10.30 12.58
N PRO A 413 4.52 9.67 11.80
CA PRO A 413 3.36 10.39 11.26
C PRO A 413 2.22 10.58 12.28
N MET A 414 2.00 9.64 13.21
CA MET A 414 0.76 9.58 13.98
C MET A 414 0.90 9.79 15.48
N MET A 415 2.11 10.00 16.02
CA MET A 415 2.31 10.44 17.40
C MET A 415 2.53 11.95 17.49
N TYR A 416 1.77 12.59 18.38
CA TYR A 416 2.03 13.98 18.76
C TYR A 416 2.99 14.02 19.97
N LEU A 417 4.10 14.74 19.81
CA LEU A 417 5.14 14.95 20.81
C LEU A 417 5.21 16.46 21.13
N PRO A 418 4.75 16.88 22.33
CA PRO A 418 4.50 18.30 22.62
C PRO A 418 5.74 19.19 22.64
N HIS A 419 6.92 18.60 22.81
CA HIS A 419 8.19 19.33 22.92
C HIS A 419 9.13 19.10 21.75
N LEU A 420 8.68 18.40 20.70
CA LEU A 420 9.45 18.20 19.48
C LEU A 420 8.99 19.19 18.41
N PRO A 421 9.87 20.11 17.95
CA PRO A 421 9.55 20.99 16.82
C PRO A 421 9.17 20.18 15.58
N ASN A 422 8.13 20.61 14.88
CA ASN A 422 7.54 19.90 13.72
C ASN A 422 7.06 18.47 14.02
N SER A 423 6.69 18.18 15.28
CA SER A 423 5.96 16.95 15.59
C SER A 423 4.66 16.87 14.79
N MET A 424 4.35 15.66 14.31
CA MET A 424 3.10 15.34 13.62
C MET A 424 2.04 14.88 14.64
N GLY A 425 1.34 13.77 14.37
CA GLY A 425 0.28 13.26 15.25
C GLY A 425 -1.14 13.44 14.72
N TYR A 426 -1.30 14.10 13.58
CA TYR A 426 -2.59 14.38 12.95
C TYR A 426 -2.68 13.84 11.52
N VAL A 427 -1.69 13.05 11.08
CA VAL A 427 -1.73 12.40 9.77
C VAL A 427 -2.84 11.36 9.78
N SER A 428 -3.70 11.39 8.75
CA SER A 428 -4.81 10.44 8.63
C SER A 428 -4.31 9.00 8.47
N THR A 429 -4.96 8.07 9.16
CA THR A 429 -4.65 6.64 9.07
C THR A 429 -4.77 6.11 7.64
N SER A 430 -5.71 6.63 6.85
CA SER A 430 -5.85 6.25 5.43
C SER A 430 -4.63 6.64 4.59
N VAL A 431 -3.92 7.72 4.93
CA VAL A 431 -2.74 8.17 4.19
C VAL A 431 -1.56 7.24 4.47
N VAL A 432 -1.32 6.90 5.75
CA VAL A 432 -0.25 5.98 6.14
C VAL A 432 -0.52 4.58 5.59
N GLU A 433 -1.76 4.08 5.74
CA GLU A 433 -2.17 2.78 5.20
C GLU A 433 -1.98 2.69 3.68
N GLN A 434 -2.40 3.71 2.94
CA GLN A 434 -2.25 3.73 1.49
C GLN A 434 -0.78 3.77 1.08
N MET A 435 0.05 4.58 1.76
CA MET A 435 1.50 4.65 1.52
C MET A 435 2.15 3.27 1.70
N TRP A 436 1.80 2.53 2.75
CA TRP A 436 2.32 1.18 2.98
C TRP A 436 1.86 0.20 1.89
N LYS A 437 0.59 0.26 1.47
CA LYS A 437 0.07 -0.56 0.36
C LYS A 437 0.77 -0.25 -0.94
N ASP A 438 1.00 1.02 -1.25
CA ASP A 438 1.66 1.45 -2.48
C ASP A 438 3.12 0.96 -2.51
N LYS A 439 3.85 1.09 -1.39
CA LYS A 439 5.21 0.54 -1.26
C LYS A 439 5.21 -0.98 -1.46
N PHE A 440 4.30 -1.70 -0.80
CA PHE A 440 4.20 -3.15 -0.93
C PHE A 440 3.89 -3.56 -2.37
N MET A 441 2.93 -2.91 -3.04
CA MET A 441 2.55 -3.24 -4.41
C MET A 441 3.69 -2.96 -5.40
N TRP A 442 4.44 -1.88 -5.19
CA TRP A 442 5.62 -1.62 -6.00
C TRP A 442 6.65 -2.74 -5.87
N LEU A 443 6.97 -3.17 -4.64
CA LEU A 443 7.88 -4.30 -4.40
C LEU A 443 7.32 -5.62 -4.93
N TRP A 444 6.02 -5.84 -4.83
CA TRP A 444 5.34 -7.02 -5.36
C TRP A 444 5.49 -7.14 -6.88
N GLU A 445 5.36 -6.02 -7.58
CA GLU A 445 5.48 -5.93 -9.03
C GLU A 445 6.94 -6.00 -9.51
N GLN A 446 7.88 -5.39 -8.77
CA GLN A 446 9.27 -5.18 -9.22
C GLN A 446 10.32 -6.09 -8.54
N GLY A 447 10.05 -6.63 -7.35
CA GLY A 447 11.06 -7.17 -6.41
C GLY A 447 11.74 -8.49 -6.79
N THR A 448 11.55 -9.03 -8.00
CA THR A 448 12.22 -10.28 -8.45
C THR A 448 13.73 -10.14 -8.62
N LEU A 449 14.26 -8.92 -8.77
CA LEU A 449 15.65 -8.72 -9.23
C LEU A 449 16.69 -8.71 -8.10
N GLU A 450 16.28 -8.58 -6.84
CA GLU A 450 17.18 -8.31 -5.71
C GLU A 450 17.04 -9.34 -4.56
N GLY A 451 16.11 -10.29 -4.68
CA GLY A 451 15.80 -11.30 -3.66
C GLY A 451 16.80 -12.45 -3.57
N THR A 452 16.52 -13.38 -2.65
CA THR A 452 17.28 -14.64 -2.47
C THR A 452 16.33 -15.84 -2.46
N ASP A 453 16.86 -17.07 -2.46
CA ASP A 453 16.05 -18.28 -2.28
C ASP A 453 15.18 -18.27 -1.01
N ALA A 454 15.56 -17.47 0.00
CA ALA A 454 14.82 -17.34 1.26
C ALA A 454 13.56 -16.47 1.13
N ALA A 455 13.59 -15.44 0.30
CA ALA A 455 12.48 -14.52 0.04
C ALA A 455 12.78 -13.68 -1.21
N ASP A 456 11.77 -13.39 -2.01
CA ASP A 456 11.88 -12.43 -3.11
C ASP A 456 12.11 -11.02 -2.56
N PHE A 457 11.40 -10.66 -1.49
CA PHE A 457 11.67 -9.47 -0.69
C PHE A 457 11.11 -9.64 0.73
N ILE A 458 11.61 -8.84 1.64
CA ILE A 458 11.06 -8.68 2.97
C ILE A 458 10.30 -7.36 3.04
N PHE A 459 9.22 -7.33 3.82
CA PHE A 459 8.47 -6.11 4.07
C PHE A 459 8.45 -5.83 5.57
N PRO A 460 9.42 -5.04 6.08
CA PRO A 460 9.44 -4.57 7.45
C PRO A 460 8.28 -3.62 7.70
N ILE A 461 7.52 -3.86 8.75
CA ILE A 461 6.54 -2.91 9.28
C ILE A 461 6.77 -2.87 10.78
N LEU A 462 6.90 -1.69 11.33
CA LEU A 462 7.01 -1.52 12.77
C LEU A 462 5.87 -0.66 13.28
N VAL A 463 5.39 -1.02 14.46
CA VAL A 463 4.31 -0.31 15.14
C VAL A 463 4.65 -0.12 16.60
N HIS A 464 4.03 0.85 17.25
CA HIS A 464 4.22 1.12 18.67
C HIS A 464 2.88 1.01 19.40
N PRO A 465 2.80 0.33 20.56
CA PRO A 465 1.59 0.32 21.38
C PRO A 465 1.15 1.73 21.78
N ASP A 466 2.10 2.66 21.87
CA ASP A 466 1.89 4.10 22.10
C ASP A 466 0.98 4.76 21.05
N VAL A 467 0.94 4.20 19.83
CA VAL A 467 0.22 4.78 18.69
C VAL A 467 -0.86 3.83 18.18
N THR A 468 -0.48 2.64 17.72
CA THR A 468 -1.47 1.66 17.22
C THR A 468 -2.36 1.09 18.31
N GLY A 469 -1.99 1.22 19.59
CA GLY A 469 -2.88 0.96 20.71
C GLY A 469 -4.03 1.97 20.83
N LEU A 470 -4.03 3.09 20.11
CA LEU A 470 -5.11 4.07 20.14
C LEU A 470 -6.32 3.63 19.31
N ALA A 471 -7.52 3.88 19.82
CA ALA A 471 -8.77 3.33 19.26
C ALA A 471 -9.05 3.74 17.80
N HIS A 472 -8.56 4.90 17.37
CA HIS A 472 -8.75 5.38 16.00
C HIS A 472 -7.67 4.86 15.02
N ILE A 473 -6.57 4.29 15.53
CA ILE A 473 -5.44 3.79 14.74
C ILE A 473 -5.45 2.26 14.63
N ILE A 474 -5.86 1.53 15.67
CA ILE A 474 -5.84 0.05 15.67
C ILE A 474 -6.54 -0.55 14.43
N GLY A 475 -7.67 0.02 14.02
CA GLY A 475 -8.39 -0.42 12.82
C GLY A 475 -7.62 -0.26 11.51
N MET A 476 -6.64 0.65 11.44
CA MET A 476 -5.73 0.78 10.30
C MET A 476 -4.84 -0.46 10.17
N VAL A 477 -4.26 -0.92 11.28
CA VAL A 477 -3.38 -2.09 11.32
C VAL A 477 -4.18 -3.35 10.97
N ASP A 478 -5.40 -3.50 11.50
CA ASP A 478 -6.27 -4.63 11.17
C ASP A 478 -6.60 -4.69 9.68
N ARG A 479 -6.97 -3.55 9.08
CA ARG A 479 -7.23 -3.46 7.64
C ARG A 479 -5.99 -3.80 6.82
N PHE A 480 -4.83 -3.29 7.22
CA PHE A 480 -3.59 -3.52 6.49
C PHE A 480 -3.10 -4.96 6.58
N ILE A 481 -3.12 -5.56 7.78
CA ILE A 481 -2.82 -6.99 7.98
C ILE A 481 -3.82 -7.86 7.23
N GLY A 482 -5.12 -7.53 7.29
CA GLY A 482 -6.15 -8.22 6.53
C GLY A 482 -5.90 -8.18 5.02
N TRP A 483 -5.48 -7.03 4.51
CA TRP A 483 -5.09 -6.85 3.11
C TRP A 483 -3.86 -7.70 2.75
N LEU A 484 -2.80 -7.70 3.57
CA LEU A 484 -1.61 -8.54 3.36
C LEU A 484 -1.94 -10.04 3.36
N LYS A 485 -2.84 -10.49 4.25
CA LYS A 485 -3.31 -11.88 4.30
C LYS A 485 -4.10 -12.27 3.04
N GLY A 486 -4.68 -11.30 2.32
CA GLY A 486 -5.37 -11.51 1.04
C GLY A 486 -4.47 -12.08 -0.06
N PHE A 487 -3.15 -11.96 0.06
CA PHE A 487 -2.17 -12.54 -0.88
C PHE A 487 -1.90 -14.04 -0.65
N GLY A 488 -2.56 -14.67 0.33
CA GLY A 488 -2.50 -16.11 0.56
C GLY A 488 -1.11 -16.62 0.94
N GLU A 489 -0.72 -17.78 0.44
CA GLU A 489 0.54 -18.46 0.77
C GLU A 489 1.80 -17.72 0.29
N ALA A 490 1.64 -16.73 -0.60
CA ALA A 490 2.76 -15.94 -1.09
C ALA A 490 3.30 -14.95 -0.05
N VAL A 491 2.53 -14.66 1.00
CA VAL A 491 2.89 -13.74 2.08
C VAL A 491 2.96 -14.50 3.40
N GLU A 492 4.14 -14.49 4.01
CA GLU A 492 4.39 -15.14 5.29
C GLU A 492 4.79 -14.10 6.36
N PHE A 493 4.03 -14.03 7.45
CA PHE A 493 4.44 -13.30 8.64
C PHE A 493 5.51 -14.09 9.39
N CYS A 494 6.66 -13.46 9.65
CA CYS A 494 7.82 -14.10 10.26
C CYS A 494 8.35 -13.25 11.41
N LYS A 495 9.06 -13.90 12.34
CA LYS A 495 9.94 -13.19 13.28
C LYS A 495 11.14 -12.64 12.51
N CYS A 496 11.68 -11.53 12.95
CA CYS A 496 12.93 -10.97 12.46
C CYS A 496 14.08 -11.99 12.55
N GLU A 497 14.19 -12.72 13.67
CA GLU A 497 15.19 -13.80 13.82
C GLU A 497 15.09 -14.85 12.70
N ASP A 498 13.88 -15.28 12.35
CA ASP A 498 13.65 -16.31 11.31
C ASP A 498 14.05 -15.80 9.92
N ILE A 499 13.78 -14.52 9.63
CA ILE A 499 14.17 -13.87 8.37
C ILE A 499 15.69 -13.77 8.28
N ALA A 500 16.33 -13.23 9.32
CA ALA A 500 17.78 -13.05 9.35
C ALA A 500 18.53 -14.39 9.28
N ALA A 501 18.09 -15.40 10.01
CA ALA A 501 18.70 -16.73 10.00
C ALA A 501 18.58 -17.40 8.61
N ALA A 502 17.40 -17.32 8.00
CA ALA A 502 17.17 -17.89 6.67
C ALA A 502 18.03 -17.20 5.60
N TRP A 503 18.13 -15.87 5.65
CA TRP A 503 18.95 -15.10 4.73
C TRP A 503 20.45 -15.39 4.92
N LEU A 504 20.94 -15.38 6.16
CA LEU A 504 22.35 -15.69 6.47
C LEU A 504 22.73 -17.07 5.95
N ALA A 505 21.88 -18.07 6.16
CA ALA A 505 22.11 -19.43 5.66
C ALA A 505 22.18 -19.47 4.11
N CYS A 506 21.44 -18.63 3.39
CA CYS A 506 21.58 -18.49 1.93
C CYS A 506 22.94 -17.90 1.56
N GLN A 507 23.38 -16.84 2.24
CA GLN A 507 24.67 -16.19 1.97
C GLN A 507 25.86 -17.12 2.25
N GLU A 508 25.82 -17.88 3.35
CA GLU A 508 26.87 -18.85 3.68
C GLU A 508 26.97 -19.98 2.64
N ARG A 509 25.84 -20.39 2.04
CA ARG A 509 25.84 -21.39 0.96
C ARG A 509 26.46 -20.83 -0.31
N ALA A 510 26.12 -19.58 -0.66
CA ALA A 510 26.66 -18.91 -1.84
C ALA A 510 28.17 -18.65 -1.72
N HIS A 511 28.67 -18.33 -0.52
CA HIS A 511 30.10 -18.09 -0.28
C HIS A 511 30.96 -19.36 -0.31
N LYS A 512 30.36 -20.54 -0.08
CA LYS A 512 31.06 -21.84 -0.10
C LYS A 512 31.11 -22.49 -1.49
N GLN A 513 30.36 -21.97 -2.46
CA GLN A 513 30.36 -22.39 -3.86
C GLN A 513 31.32 -21.53 -4.66
#